data_AF-A0AAE0DKM1-F1
#
_entry.id   AF-A0AAE0DKM1-F1
#
_cell.length_a   1.000
_cell.length_b   1.000
_cell.length_c   1.000
_cell.angle_alpha   90.00
_cell.angle_beta   90.00
_cell.angle_gamma   90.00
#
_symmetry.space_group_name_H-M   'P 1'
#
loop_
_entity.id
_entity.type
_entity.pdbx_description
1 polymer ?
#
loop_
_entity_poly.entity_id
_entity_poly.type
_entity_poly.pdbx_seq_one_letter_code
_entity_poly.pdbx_strand_id
1 'polypeptide(L)'
;MGSIVPPRNHIPPKNNESPRKGLLLADAAGFCHTDAVFARGLMSRDLPSVSSHEFASTAVALGPSVDPNSPVKVGTRVGSFGRAYRPCGSCRECRNNGDEEEGYSAYCPRAKNLD
;
A
#
# COMPACT_ATOMS: atom_id res chain seq x y z
N MET A 1 -37.78 3.87 4.18
CA MET A 1 -36.62 3.88 5.10
C MET A 1 -35.44 4.55 4.40
N GLY A 2 -35.07 5.77 4.79
CA GLY A 2 -33.88 6.44 4.27
C GLY A 2 -32.64 5.93 5.00
N SER A 3 -31.66 5.40 4.28
CA SER A 3 -30.39 4.99 4.88
C SER A 3 -29.65 6.25 5.36
N ILE A 4 -29.41 6.33 6.67
CA ILE A 4 -28.51 7.33 7.25
C ILE A 4 -27.12 6.95 6.78
N VAL A 5 -26.65 7.60 5.71
CA VAL A 5 -25.22 7.56 5.36
C VAL A 5 -24.53 8.46 6.38
N PRO A 6 -23.68 7.91 7.28
CA PRO A 6 -22.96 8.73 8.22
C PRO A 6 -22.12 9.78 7.46
N PRO A 7 -21.93 10.99 8.01
CA PRO A 7 -21.13 12.02 7.36
C PRO A 7 -19.74 11.46 7.05
N ARG A 8 -19.25 11.68 5.81
CA ARG A 8 -17.88 11.33 5.45
C ARG A 8 -16.94 12.16 6.31
N ASN A 9 -16.30 11.54 7.29
CA ASN A 9 -15.13 12.13 7.93
C ASN A 9 -14.06 12.25 6.84
N HIS A 10 -13.87 13.46 6.32
CA HIS A 10 -12.79 13.76 5.39
C HIS A 10 -11.47 13.62 6.13
N ILE A 11 -10.84 12.45 6.03
CA ILE A 11 -9.43 12.28 6.43
C ILE A 11 -8.61 12.96 5.32
N PRO A 12 -7.92 14.08 5.61
CA PRO A 12 -7.09 14.71 4.61
C PRO A 12 -5.97 13.74 4.20
N PRO A 13 -5.55 13.75 2.93
CA PRO A 13 -4.40 12.95 2.52
C PRO A 13 -3.21 13.33 3.40
N LYS A 14 -2.53 12.33 3.98
CA LYS A 14 -1.25 12.60 4.64
C LYS A 14 -0.35 13.23 3.59
N ASN A 15 0.13 14.42 3.91
CA ASN A 15 1.22 15.08 3.20
C ASN A 15 2.33 14.05 2.99
N ASN A 16 2.80 13.98 1.75
CA ASN A 16 3.77 13.04 1.22
C ASN A 16 5.16 13.23 1.86
N GLU A 17 5.32 12.79 3.12
CA GLU A 17 6.55 12.97 3.90
C GLU A 17 7.78 12.21 3.37
N SER A 18 7.67 11.48 2.26
CA SER A 18 8.82 10.80 1.65
C SER A 18 8.92 11.10 0.16
N PRO A 19 10.09 11.53 -0.32
CA PRO A 19 10.34 11.81 -1.75
C PRO A 19 10.04 10.64 -2.69
N ARG A 20 10.02 9.40 -2.17
CA ARG A 20 9.76 8.17 -2.93
C ARG A 20 8.29 7.70 -2.89
N LYS A 21 7.40 8.40 -2.16
CA LYS A 21 5.99 8.03 -2.03
C LYS A 21 5.14 8.85 -3.00
N GLY A 22 4.18 8.20 -3.65
CA GLY A 22 3.10 8.84 -4.41
C GLY A 22 1.80 8.92 -3.62
N LEU A 23 0.81 9.63 -4.18
CA LEU A 23 -0.57 9.65 -3.70
C LEU A 23 -1.45 8.87 -4.68
N LEU A 24 -2.22 7.93 -4.15
CA LEU A 24 -3.17 7.12 -4.90
C LEU A 24 -4.59 7.46 -4.44
N LEU A 25 -5.50 7.66 -5.40
CA LEU A 25 -6.93 7.74 -5.15
C LEU A 25 -7.52 6.34 -5.30
N ALA A 26 -8.04 5.77 -4.21
CA ALA A 26 -8.69 4.46 -4.26
C ALA A 26 -10.02 4.54 -5.01
N ASP A 27 -10.13 3.78 -6.09
CA ASP A 27 -11.35 3.65 -6.90
C ASP A 27 -12.24 2.52 -6.36
N ALA A 28 -11.61 1.43 -5.89
CA ALA A 28 -12.26 0.32 -5.23
C ALA A 28 -11.33 -0.32 -4.20
N ALA A 29 -11.88 -0.77 -3.07
CA ALA A 29 -11.17 -1.49 -2.03
C ALA A 29 -11.90 -2.80 -1.71
N GLY A 30 -11.18 -3.91 -1.80
CA GLY A 30 -11.63 -5.24 -1.45
C GLY A 30 -11.68 -5.43 0.06
N PHE A 31 -12.54 -6.36 0.48
CA PHE A 31 -12.66 -6.81 1.87
C PHE A 31 -12.26 -8.28 1.93
N CYS A 32 -11.09 -8.54 2.50
CA CYS A 32 -10.53 -9.87 2.66
C CYS A 32 -10.76 -10.38 4.08
N HIS A 33 -10.62 -11.69 4.30
CA HIS A 33 -10.76 -12.29 5.62
C HIS A 33 -9.85 -11.64 6.68
N THR A 34 -8.62 -11.25 6.30
CA THR A 34 -7.67 -10.58 7.20
C THR A 34 -8.19 -9.24 7.73
N ASP A 35 -8.98 -8.50 6.94
CA ASP A 35 -9.57 -7.24 7.38
C ASP A 35 -10.56 -7.48 8.54
N ALA A 36 -11.32 -8.58 8.49
CA ALA A 36 -12.20 -9.00 9.59
C ALA A 36 -11.41 -9.41 10.84
N VAL A 37 -10.25 -10.06 10.67
CA VAL A 37 -9.36 -10.44 11.78
C VAL A 37 -8.81 -9.19 12.49
N PHE A 38 -8.38 -8.18 11.72
CA PHE A 38 -7.96 -6.88 12.27
C PHE A 38 -9.10 -6.15 12.99
N ALA A 39 -10.29 -6.08 12.38
CA ALA A 39 -11.45 -5.42 12.98
C ALA A 39 -11.88 -6.07 14.32
N ARG A 40 -11.57 -7.35 14.53
CA ARG A 40 -11.83 -8.08 15.79
C ARG A 40 -10.71 -7.93 16.83
N GLY A 41 -9.65 -7.20 16.53
CA GLY A 41 -8.50 -7.02 17.43
C GLY A 41 -7.65 -8.28 17.60
N LEU A 42 -7.78 -9.26 16.70
CA LEU A 42 -7.06 -10.53 16.76
C LEU A 42 -5.67 -10.46 16.10
N MET A 43 -5.34 -9.32 15.50
CA MET A 43 -4.02 -8.99 14.97
C MET A 43 -3.70 -7.54 15.36
N SER A 44 -2.51 -7.33 15.93
CA SER A 44 -2.15 -6.02 16.51
C SER A 44 -1.96 -4.95 15.44
N ARG A 45 -2.73 -3.87 15.55
CA ARG A 45 -2.52 -2.58 14.88
C ARG A 45 -2.96 -1.45 15.80
N ASP A 46 -2.26 -0.33 15.73
CA ASP A 46 -2.69 0.90 16.38
C ASP A 46 -3.98 1.41 15.72
N LEU A 47 -4.92 1.89 16.55
CA LEU A 47 -6.19 2.47 16.09
C LEU A 47 -6.19 3.99 16.30
N PRO A 48 -6.85 4.78 15.42
CA PRO A 48 -7.63 4.34 14.26
C PRO A 48 -6.77 3.91 13.07
N SER A 49 -7.20 2.89 12.33
CA SER A 49 -6.55 2.45 11.09
C SER A 49 -7.54 2.38 9.93
N VAL A 50 -7.06 2.71 8.72
CA VAL A 50 -7.79 2.47 7.47
C VAL A 50 -7.51 1.03 7.05
N SER A 51 -8.58 0.25 6.84
CA SER A 51 -8.51 -1.17 6.48
C SER A 51 -8.48 -1.37 4.96
N SER A 52 -8.38 -2.63 4.53
CA SER A 52 -8.11 -3.11 3.16
C SER A 52 -6.63 -3.09 2.77
N HIS A 53 -6.17 -4.24 2.25
CA HIS A 53 -4.86 -4.45 1.63
C HIS A 53 -4.96 -4.90 0.17
N GLU A 54 -6.17 -4.75 -0.41
CA GLU A 54 -6.51 -5.17 -1.77
C GLU A 54 -7.29 -4.02 -2.43
N PHE A 55 -6.62 -3.06 -3.04
CA PHE A 55 -7.31 -1.91 -3.63
C PHE A 55 -6.81 -1.58 -5.04
N ALA A 56 -7.76 -1.17 -5.88
CA ALA A 56 -7.51 -0.62 -7.20
C ALA A 56 -7.62 0.91 -7.11
N SER A 57 -6.63 1.60 -7.65
CA SER A 57 -6.47 3.04 -7.49
C SER A 57 -5.99 3.70 -8.76
N THR A 58 -6.14 5.01 -8.80
CA THR A 58 -5.51 5.89 -9.79
C THR A 58 -4.41 6.72 -9.13
N ALA A 59 -3.23 6.76 -9.72
CA ALA A 59 -2.14 7.61 -9.24
C ALA A 59 -2.45 9.09 -9.49
N VAL A 60 -2.55 9.89 -8.43
CA VAL A 60 -2.91 11.32 -8.53
C VAL A 60 -1.73 12.25 -8.24
N ALA A 61 -0.69 11.75 -7.58
CA ALA A 61 0.59 12.44 -7.46
C ALA A 61 1.74 11.41 -7.34
N LEU A 62 2.93 11.78 -7.79
CA LEU A 62 4.15 10.99 -7.63
C LEU A 62 5.17 11.79 -6.83
N GLY A 63 5.97 11.07 -6.04
CA GLY A 63 7.07 11.69 -5.31
C GLY A 63 8.18 12.14 -6.25
N PRO A 64 8.95 13.19 -5.91
CA PRO A 64 10.01 13.73 -6.76
C PRO A 64 11.18 12.76 -7.02
N SER A 65 11.29 11.68 -6.24
CA SER A 65 12.31 10.65 -6.42
C SER A 65 11.78 9.38 -7.07
N VAL A 66 10.56 9.40 -7.62
CA VAL A 66 10.07 8.32 -8.48
C VAL A 66 10.87 8.38 -9.79
N ASP A 67 11.38 7.23 -10.23
CA ASP A 67 12.16 7.12 -11.46
C ASP A 67 11.37 7.68 -12.65
N PRO A 68 11.90 8.66 -13.40
CA PRO A 68 11.29 9.17 -14.62
C PRO A 68 10.97 8.09 -15.67
N ASN A 69 11.69 6.97 -15.66
CA ASN A 69 11.47 5.83 -16.56
C ASN A 69 10.47 4.81 -16.00
N SER A 70 9.97 4.99 -14.77
CA SER A 70 8.96 4.10 -14.20
C SER A 70 7.71 4.04 -15.09
N PRO A 71 7.09 2.86 -15.27
CA PRO A 71 5.84 2.72 -16.01
C PRO A 71 4.65 3.42 -15.33
N VAL A 72 4.78 3.80 -14.06
CA VAL A 72 3.73 4.50 -13.31
C VAL A 72 3.86 6.01 -13.52
N LYS A 73 2.77 6.63 -14.01
CA LYS A 73 2.61 8.07 -14.20
C LYS A 73 1.35 8.55 -13.47
N VAL A 74 1.19 9.87 -13.31
CA VAL A 74 -0.08 10.43 -12.87
C VAL A 74 -1.17 10.03 -13.88
N GLY A 75 -2.30 9.53 -13.39
CA GLY A 75 -3.39 8.95 -14.17
C GLY A 75 -3.28 7.43 -14.39
N THR A 76 -2.13 6.79 -14.08
CA THR A 76 -2.00 5.34 -14.20
C THR A 76 -2.90 4.63 -13.19
N ARG A 77 -3.66 3.63 -13.68
CA ARG A 77 -4.41 2.71 -12.82
C ARG A 77 -3.45 1.67 -12.26
N VAL A 78 -3.44 1.51 -10.94
CA VAL A 78 -2.55 0.62 -10.19
C VAL A 78 -3.35 -0.26 -9.26
N GLY A 79 -2.96 -1.53 -9.13
CA GLY A 79 -3.44 -2.42 -8.08
C GLY A 79 -2.42 -2.51 -6.97
N SER A 80 -2.85 -2.31 -5.71
CA SER A 80 -2.06 -2.68 -4.55
C SER A 80 -2.51 -4.03 -4.01
N PHE A 81 -1.56 -4.94 -3.94
CA PHE A 81 -1.70 -6.22 -3.27
C PHE A 81 -0.82 -6.19 -2.02
N GLY A 82 -1.25 -6.86 -0.96
CA GLY A 82 -0.50 -6.97 0.29
C GLY A 82 0.88 -7.60 0.08
N ARG A 83 1.87 -6.77 -0.24
CA ARG A 83 3.26 -7.16 -0.48
C ARG A 83 4.19 -6.43 0.47
N ALA A 84 5.31 -7.09 0.77
CA ALA A 84 6.37 -6.49 1.56
C ALA A 84 6.92 -5.25 0.86
N TYR A 85 7.25 -4.22 1.64
CA TYR A 85 7.82 -2.97 1.15
C TYR A 85 9.10 -2.64 1.91
N ARG A 86 9.95 -1.78 1.32
CA ARG A 86 11.30 -1.46 1.83
C ARG A 86 12.15 -2.72 2.07
N PRO A 87 12.33 -3.59 1.07
CA PRO A 87 13.30 -4.67 1.18
C PRO A 87 14.70 -4.10 1.37
N CYS A 88 15.59 -4.90 1.98
CA CYS A 88 16.95 -4.46 2.26
C CYS A 88 17.89 -4.42 1.04
N GLY A 89 17.48 -4.94 -0.12
CA GLY A 89 18.30 -5.01 -1.33
C GLY A 89 19.48 -5.99 -1.31
N SER A 90 19.83 -6.54 -0.14
CA SER A 90 21.17 -7.10 0.08
C SER A 90 21.21 -8.43 0.82
N CYS A 91 20.08 -8.97 1.31
CA CYS A 91 20.04 -10.31 1.89
C CYS A 91 20.05 -11.40 0.80
N ARG A 92 20.21 -12.67 1.21
CA ARG A 92 20.17 -13.81 0.28
C ARG A 92 18.88 -13.82 -0.55
N GLU A 93 17.74 -13.60 0.09
CA GLU A 93 16.43 -13.56 -0.59
C GLU A 93 16.35 -12.44 -1.63
N CYS A 94 16.86 -11.24 -1.31
CA CYS A 94 16.88 -10.11 -2.25
C CYS A 94 17.86 -10.30 -3.43
N ARG A 95 18.94 -11.07 -3.22
CA ARG A 95 19.94 -11.35 -4.26
C ARG A 95 19.58 -12.56 -5.12
N ASN A 96 18.78 -13.48 -4.58
CA ASN A 96 18.31 -14.71 -5.23
C ASN A 96 16.79 -14.67 -5.35
N ASN A 97 16.28 -13.61 -5.96
CA ASN A 97 14.88 -13.22 -5.97
C ASN A 97 14.02 -13.87 -7.09
N GLY A 98 14.58 -14.80 -7.87
CA GLY A 98 13.87 -15.47 -8.96
C GLY A 98 13.48 -14.49 -10.07
N ASP A 99 12.19 -14.46 -10.42
CA ASP A 99 11.65 -13.58 -11.47
C ASP A 99 11.22 -12.19 -10.94
N GLU A 100 11.53 -11.86 -9.68
CA GLU A 100 11.21 -10.54 -9.12
C GLU A 100 12.25 -9.46 -9.52
N GLU A 101 11.90 -8.19 -9.30
CA GLU A 101 12.80 -7.06 -9.54
C GLU A 101 14.06 -7.14 -8.68
N GLU A 102 15.23 -6.85 -9.26
CA GLU A 102 16.53 -6.93 -8.58
C GLU A 102 16.51 -6.20 -7.22
N GLY A 103 16.97 -6.88 -6.17
CA GLY A 103 17.01 -6.33 -4.81
C GLY A 103 15.66 -6.39 -4.06
N TYR A 104 14.58 -6.82 -4.71
CA TYR A 104 13.30 -7.09 -4.07
C TYR A 104 13.13 -8.58 -3.77
N SER A 105 12.51 -8.91 -2.65
CA SER A 105 11.98 -10.26 -2.39
C SER A 105 10.87 -10.17 -1.36
N ALA A 106 9.74 -10.83 -1.63
CA ALA A 106 8.64 -10.97 -0.66
C ALA A 106 9.06 -11.69 0.63
N TYR A 107 10.15 -12.48 0.58
CA TYR A 107 10.69 -13.23 1.72
C TYR A 107 11.83 -12.49 2.44
N CYS A 108 12.10 -11.23 2.08
CA CYS A 108 13.14 -10.45 2.72
C CYS A 108 12.87 -10.33 4.24
N PRO A 109 13.77 -10.83 5.12
CA PRO A 109 13.56 -10.82 6.57
C PRO A 109 13.65 -9.42 7.18
N ARG A 110 14.09 -8.43 6.38
CA ARG A 110 14.25 -7.03 6.76
C ARG A 110 13.20 -6.12 6.10
N ALA A 111 12.31 -6.68 5.27
CA ALA A 111 11.23 -5.90 4.69
C ALA A 111 10.15 -5.60 5.73
N LYS A 112 9.40 -4.54 5.47
CA LYS A 112 8.23 -4.15 6.25
C LYS A 112 6.97 -4.74 5.62
N ASN A 113 5.98 -5.05 6.44
CA ASN A 113 4.71 -5.64 6.03
C ASN A 113 3.61 -5.01 6.87
N LEU A 114 2.54 -4.53 6.21
CA LEU A 114 1.30 -4.14 6.88
C LEU A 114 1.50 -3.21 8.09
N ASP A 115 2.40 -2.21 7.99
CA ASP A 115 2.49 -1.07 8.90
C ASP A 115 1.48 0.02 8.48
#